data_AF-A0A0C3PUB8-F1
#
_entry.id   AF-A0A0C3PUB8-F1
#
_cell.length_a   1.000
_cell.length_b   1.000
_cell.length_c   1.000
_cell.angle_alpha   90.00
_cell.angle_beta   90.00
_cell.angle_gamma   90.00
#
_symmetry.space_group_name_H-M   'P 1'
#
loop_
_entity.id
_entity.type
_entity.pdbx_description
1 polymer ?
#
loop_
_entity_poly.entity_id
_entity_poly.type
_entity_poly.pdbx_seq_one_letter_code
_entity_poly.pdbx_strand_id
1 'polypeptide(L)'
;WTSIKTFKLQMEVNLGANAYQKFRATFDTLGLPSLTSLRQEMYDLCGLEPELYDCCKNSCMCFIGPYANLTSCRYCQHERFKPDGQPFNRFHYVPLIPQIKALYAGPVSANAMRYRSMHEFDNFLDPTHRITNIYDSLLYRELRVSQIAVNGHTLPNLYFEDPRDVLLTGLTDGFQLFRR
;
A
#
# COMPACT_ATOMS: atom_id res chain seq x y z
N TRP A 1 17.03 -11.30 -16.65
CA TRP A 1 17.00 -9.87 -17.03
C TRP A 1 16.01 -9.51 -18.12
N THR A 2 15.76 -10.37 -19.12
CA THR A 2 14.76 -10.09 -20.19
C THR A 2 13.39 -9.74 -19.61
N SER A 3 12.86 -10.55 -18.70
CA SER A 3 11.58 -10.32 -18.05
C SER A 3 11.50 -8.98 -17.33
N ILE A 4 12.54 -8.57 -16.60
CA ILE A 4 12.58 -7.24 -15.94
C ILE A 4 12.50 -6.12 -16.98
N LYS A 5 13.28 -6.20 -18.07
CA LYS A 5 13.27 -5.18 -19.14
C LYS A 5 11.92 -5.14 -19.86
N THR A 6 11.37 -6.31 -20.17
CA THR A 6 10.07 -6.46 -20.81
C THR A 6 8.94 -5.93 -19.94
N PHE A 7 8.95 -6.24 -18.64
CA PHE A 7 7.97 -5.71 -17.69
C PHE A 7 8.09 -4.19 -17.55
N LYS A 8 9.31 -3.65 -17.42
CA LYS A 8 9.56 -2.21 -17.41
C LYS A 8 8.95 -1.52 -18.63
N LEU A 9 9.25 -2.00 -19.84
CA LEU A 9 8.71 -1.45 -21.07
C LEU A 9 7.17 -1.53 -21.09
N GLN A 10 6.61 -2.67 -20.67
CA GLN A 10 5.17 -2.87 -20.59
C GLN A 10 4.51 -1.80 -19.71
N MET A 11 5.11 -1.50 -18.55
CA MET A 11 4.63 -0.50 -17.61
C MET A 11 4.79 0.94 -18.13
N GLU A 12 5.94 1.26 -18.73
CA GLU A 12 6.23 2.60 -19.25
C GLU A 12 5.29 3.01 -20.39
N VAL A 13 4.88 2.05 -21.22
CA VAL A 13 4.00 2.31 -22.37
C VAL A 13 2.54 1.88 -22.14
N ASN A 14 2.20 1.45 -20.92
CA ASN A 14 0.87 0.94 -20.57
C ASN A 14 0.36 -0.15 -21.54
N LEU A 15 1.24 -1.08 -21.92
CA LEU A 15 0.93 -2.09 -22.92
C LEU A 15 -0.05 -3.15 -22.38
N GLY A 16 -1.31 -3.04 -22.81
CA GLY A 16 -2.37 -3.97 -22.45
C GLY A 16 -2.09 -5.41 -22.89
N ALA A 17 -2.73 -6.38 -22.23
CA ALA A 17 -2.44 -7.80 -22.42
C ALA A 17 -2.59 -8.29 -23.88
N ASN A 18 -3.63 -7.83 -24.59
CA ASN A 18 -3.85 -8.16 -26.00
C ASN A 18 -2.72 -7.60 -26.89
N ALA A 19 -2.35 -6.33 -26.67
CA ALA A 19 -1.28 -5.69 -27.41
C ALA A 19 0.07 -6.38 -27.16
N TYR A 20 0.35 -6.78 -25.91
CA TYR A 20 1.54 -7.57 -25.57
C TYR A 20 1.56 -8.93 -26.29
N GLN A 21 0.44 -9.65 -26.32
CA GLN A 21 0.37 -10.94 -27.01
C GLN A 21 0.63 -10.80 -28.51
N LYS A 22 0.02 -9.79 -29.16
CA LYS A 22 0.28 -9.47 -30.57
C LYS A 22 1.75 -9.10 -30.79
N PHE A 23 2.30 -8.21 -29.97
CA PHE A 23 3.70 -7.81 -30.05
C PHE A 23 4.64 -9.02 -29.95
N ARG A 24 4.43 -9.89 -28.96
CA ARG A 24 5.19 -11.13 -28.79
C ARG A 24 5.07 -12.07 -30.00
N ALA A 25 3.89 -12.17 -30.60
CA ALA A 25 3.67 -13.02 -31.77
C ALA A 25 4.31 -12.43 -33.05
N THR A 26 4.28 -11.10 -33.21
CA THR A 26 4.88 -10.40 -34.34
C THR A 26 6.42 -10.40 -34.27
N PHE A 27 6.97 -10.28 -33.07
CA PHE A 27 8.42 -10.22 -32.82
C PHE A 27 8.89 -11.45 -32.06
N ASP A 28 8.60 -12.64 -32.58
CA ASP A 28 8.93 -13.94 -31.98
C ASP A 28 10.44 -14.14 -31.73
N THR A 29 11.27 -13.61 -32.63
CA THR A 29 12.74 -13.60 -32.56
C THR A 29 13.29 -12.94 -31.29
N LEU A 30 12.53 -12.06 -30.64
CA LEU A 30 12.94 -11.41 -29.39
C LEU A 30 12.89 -12.34 -28.17
N GLY A 31 12.29 -13.54 -28.29
CA GLY A 31 12.26 -14.52 -27.21
C GLY A 31 11.53 -14.04 -25.95
N LEU A 32 10.50 -13.20 -26.10
CA LEU A 32 9.81 -12.59 -24.97
C LEU A 32 9.02 -13.65 -24.17
N PRO A 33 9.01 -13.57 -22.83
CA PRO A 33 8.25 -14.48 -21.99
C PRO A 33 6.73 -14.30 -22.21
N SER A 34 5.95 -15.30 -21.82
CA SER A 34 4.50 -15.13 -21.73
C SER A 34 4.14 -14.11 -20.63
N LEU A 35 2.95 -13.50 -20.67
CA LEU A 35 2.51 -12.62 -19.57
C LEU A 35 2.46 -13.35 -18.23
N THR A 36 2.12 -14.64 -18.24
CA THR A 36 2.07 -15.46 -17.03
C THR A 36 3.46 -15.61 -16.43
N SER A 37 4.44 -16.03 -17.24
CA SER A 37 5.83 -16.16 -16.81
C SER A 37 6.42 -14.83 -16.36
N LEU A 38 6.16 -13.76 -17.13
CA LEU A 38 6.59 -12.40 -16.79
C LEU A 38 6.07 -11.95 -15.42
N ARG A 39 4.77 -12.15 -15.16
CA ARG A 39 4.14 -11.78 -13.88
C ARG A 39 4.65 -12.64 -12.73
N GLN A 40 4.83 -13.95 -12.96
CA GLN A 40 5.37 -14.85 -11.94
C GLN A 40 6.80 -14.44 -11.56
N GLU A 41 7.66 -14.18 -12.54
CA GLU A 41 9.03 -13.71 -12.25
C GLU A 41 9.03 -12.38 -11.50
N MET A 42 8.13 -11.43 -11.84
CA MET A 42 8.04 -10.17 -11.09
C MET A 42 7.52 -10.37 -9.67
N TYR A 43 6.59 -11.31 -9.48
CA TYR A 43 6.09 -11.69 -8.17
C TYR A 43 7.21 -12.29 -7.30
N ASP A 44 7.97 -13.22 -7.85
CA ASP A 44 9.09 -13.86 -7.16
C ASP A 44 10.19 -12.83 -6.80
N LEU A 45 10.41 -11.85 -7.69
CA LEU A 45 11.38 -10.77 -7.46
C LEU A 45 10.92 -9.73 -6.44
N CYS A 46 9.62 -9.42 -6.38
CA CYS A 46 9.13 -8.38 -5.47
C CYS A 46 9.14 -8.84 -4.02
N GLY A 47 9.03 -10.15 -3.76
CA GLY A 47 9.03 -10.73 -2.42
C GLY A 47 7.85 -10.26 -1.55
N LEU A 48 6.79 -9.76 -2.18
CA LEU A 48 5.56 -9.33 -1.50
C LEU A 48 4.50 -10.41 -1.65
N GLU A 49 4.16 -11.06 -0.54
CA GLU A 49 3.07 -12.04 -0.50
C GLU A 49 1.77 -11.38 -0.02
N PRO A 50 0.70 -11.39 -0.83
CA PRO A 50 -0.60 -10.90 -0.40
C PRO A 50 -1.20 -11.77 0.70
N GLU A 51 -1.74 -11.11 1.73
CA GLU A 51 -2.57 -11.75 2.74
C GLU A 51 -4.03 -11.74 2.29
N LEU A 52 -4.72 -12.86 2.48
CA LEU A 52 -6.13 -13.00 2.13
C LEU A 52 -7.00 -12.85 3.37
N TYR A 53 -7.92 -11.89 3.32
CA TYR A 53 -8.90 -11.66 4.37
C TYR A 53 -10.30 -11.94 3.88
N ASP A 54 -11.06 -12.74 4.62
CA ASP A 54 -12.45 -12.98 4.31
C ASP A 54 -13.26 -11.71 4.56
N CYS A 55 -14.15 -11.39 3.62
CA CYS A 55 -15.00 -10.21 3.68
C CYS A 55 -16.46 -10.58 3.47
N CYS A 56 -17.35 -9.74 3.98
CA CYS A 56 -18.75 -9.79 3.61
C CYS A 56 -18.89 -9.68 2.08
N LYS A 57 -19.84 -10.42 1.49
CA LYS A 57 -20.18 -10.33 0.06
C LYS A 57 -20.40 -8.89 -0.42
N ASN A 58 -21.00 -8.06 0.43
CA ASN A 58 -21.31 -6.65 0.16
C ASN A 58 -20.23 -5.69 0.68
N SER A 59 -19.04 -6.20 1.04
CA SER A 59 -17.90 -5.42 1.56
C SER A 59 -18.19 -4.58 2.79
N CYS A 60 -19.23 -4.90 3.57
CA CYS A 60 -19.57 -4.14 4.78
C CYS A 60 -18.51 -4.27 5.89
N MET A 61 -17.82 -5.42 5.96
CA MET A 61 -16.80 -5.70 6.97
C MET A 61 -15.86 -6.81 6.53
N CYS A 62 -14.67 -6.84 7.15
CA CYS A 62 -13.72 -7.95 7.10
C CYS A 62 -13.88 -8.83 8.35
N PHE A 63 -13.79 -10.15 8.17
CA PHE A 63 -13.85 -11.15 9.24
C PHE A 63 -12.47 -11.36 9.87
N ILE A 64 -11.94 -10.32 10.50
CA ILE A 64 -10.59 -10.31 11.10
C ILE A 64 -10.62 -9.81 12.54
N GLY A 65 -9.55 -10.07 13.31
CA GLY A 65 -9.41 -9.60 14.68
C GLY A 65 -10.63 -9.97 15.55
N PRO A 66 -11.32 -9.01 16.18
CA PRO A 66 -12.52 -9.27 16.99
C PRO A 66 -13.69 -9.95 16.24
N TYR A 67 -13.65 -9.97 14.90
CA TYR A 67 -14.68 -10.51 14.04
C TYR A 67 -14.30 -11.85 13.39
N ALA A 68 -13.12 -12.38 13.70
CA ALA A 68 -12.57 -13.58 13.06
C ALA A 68 -13.45 -14.83 13.23
N ASN A 69 -14.19 -14.93 14.33
CA ASN A 69 -15.05 -16.09 14.63
C ASN A 69 -16.49 -15.95 14.16
N LEU A 70 -16.85 -14.84 13.49
CA LEU A 70 -18.21 -14.66 12.98
C LEU A 70 -18.43 -15.46 11.71
N THR A 71 -19.63 -16.03 11.61
CA THR A 71 -20.14 -16.74 10.43
C THR A 71 -21.08 -15.90 9.59
N SER A 72 -21.52 -14.73 10.07
CA SER A 72 -22.36 -13.78 9.34
C SER A 72 -21.93 -12.33 9.58
N CYS A 73 -22.21 -11.48 8.59
CA CYS A 73 -21.93 -10.05 8.64
C CYS A 73 -22.81 -9.36 9.68
N ARG A 74 -22.23 -8.58 10.60
CA ARG A 74 -23.00 -7.86 11.64
C ARG A 74 -23.91 -6.76 11.08
N TYR A 75 -23.61 -6.27 9.87
CA TYR A 75 -24.32 -5.15 9.26
C TYR A 75 -25.47 -5.59 8.35
N CYS A 76 -25.21 -6.53 7.43
CA CYS A 76 -26.20 -6.98 6.45
C CYS A 76 -26.64 -8.44 6.62
N GLN A 77 -26.18 -9.11 7.69
CA GLN A 77 -26.51 -10.50 8.06
C GLN A 77 -26.19 -11.56 7.00
N HIS A 78 -25.47 -11.19 5.94
CA HIS A 78 -25.05 -12.14 4.92
C HIS A 78 -24.03 -13.13 5.49
N GLU A 79 -24.18 -14.40 5.11
CA GLU A 79 -23.25 -15.46 5.52
C GLU A 79 -21.83 -15.16 5.02
N ARG A 80 -20.84 -15.55 5.82
CA ARG A 80 -19.43 -15.46 5.47
C ARG A 80 -19.07 -16.48 4.41
N PHE A 81 -19.58 -17.71 4.55
CA PHE A 81 -19.22 -18.87 3.74
C PHE A 81 -20.37 -19.28 2.84
N LYS A 82 -20.02 -19.77 1.66
CA LYS A 82 -20.89 -20.46 0.72
C LYS A 82 -21.15 -21.90 1.19
N PRO A 83 -22.10 -22.62 0.58
CA PRO A 83 -22.33 -24.04 0.88
C PRO A 83 -21.11 -24.95 0.68
N ASP A 84 -20.15 -24.56 -0.15
CA ASP A 84 -18.89 -25.29 -0.38
C ASP A 84 -17.80 -25.00 0.68
N GLY A 85 -18.13 -24.22 1.71
CA GLY A 85 -17.22 -23.81 2.78
C GLY A 85 -16.25 -22.69 2.40
N GLN A 86 -16.25 -22.21 1.15
CA GLN A 86 -15.42 -21.08 0.74
C GLN A 86 -16.08 -19.75 1.12
N PRO A 87 -15.31 -18.71 1.47
CA PRO A 87 -15.86 -17.41 1.77
C PRO A 87 -16.49 -16.77 0.54
N PHE A 88 -17.55 -15.97 0.75
CA PHE A 88 -18.24 -15.29 -0.33
C PHE A 88 -17.34 -14.26 -1.04
N ASN A 89 -16.47 -13.59 -0.30
CA ASN A 89 -15.53 -12.61 -0.83
C ASN A 89 -14.21 -12.64 -0.05
N ARG A 90 -13.10 -12.33 -0.73
CA ARG A 90 -11.77 -12.16 -0.14
C ARG A 90 -11.17 -10.84 -0.57
N PHE A 91 -10.65 -10.09 0.39
CA PHE A 91 -9.80 -8.94 0.15
C PHE A 91 -8.34 -9.40 0.10
N HIS A 92 -7.63 -9.00 -0.95
CA HIS A 92 -6.20 -9.26 -1.11
C HIS A 92 -5.45 -8.05 -0.57
N TYR A 93 -4.87 -8.20 0.63
CA TYR A 93 -4.08 -7.17 1.27
C TYR A 93 -2.62 -7.36 0.92
N VAL A 94 -1.95 -6.31 0.43
CA VAL A 94 -0.49 -6.32 0.30
C VAL A 94 0.09 -5.78 1.62
N PRO A 95 0.86 -6.57 2.37
CA PRO A 95 1.35 -6.17 3.69
C PRO A 95 2.18 -4.88 3.65
N LEU A 96 1.87 -3.93 4.53
CA LEU A 96 2.49 -2.61 4.52
C LEU A 96 3.95 -2.65 4.98
N ILE A 97 4.26 -3.45 6.00
CA ILE A 97 5.62 -3.50 6.60
C ILE A 97 6.67 -3.94 5.57
N PRO A 98 6.50 -5.05 4.82
CA PRO A 98 7.43 -5.44 3.76
C PRO A 98 7.61 -4.36 2.68
N GLN A 99 6.55 -3.64 2.31
CA GLN A 99 6.64 -2.55 1.34
C GLN A 99 7.54 -1.41 1.85
N ILE A 100 7.36 -0.99 3.11
CA ILE A 100 8.21 0.05 3.71
C ILE A 100 9.66 -0.41 3.78
N LYS A 101 9.91 -1.67 4.19
CA LYS A 101 11.27 -2.25 4.18
C LYS A 101 11.90 -2.23 2.79
N ALA A 102 11.14 -2.59 1.75
CA ALA A 102 11.61 -2.56 0.37
C ALA A 102 11.96 -1.12 -0.09
N LEU A 103 11.17 -0.13 0.31
CA LEU A 103 11.45 1.29 0.00
C LEU A 103 12.77 1.77 0.65
N TYR A 104 13.11 1.30 1.85
CA TYR A 104 14.39 1.61 2.48
C TYR A 104 15.58 0.77 1.97
N ALA A 105 15.34 -0.33 1.24
CA ALA A 105 16.40 -1.18 0.72
C ALA A 105 17.16 -0.57 -0.48
N GLY A 106 16.48 0.26 -1.29
CA GLY A 106 17.09 0.95 -2.43
C GLY A 106 17.64 2.33 -2.05
N PRO A 107 18.84 2.74 -2.52
CA PRO A 107 19.42 4.04 -2.12
C PRO A 107 18.58 5.23 -2.58
N VAL A 108 18.03 5.18 -3.79
CA VAL A 108 17.20 6.25 -4.35
C VAL A 108 15.89 6.37 -3.57
N SER A 109 15.18 5.26 -3.36
CA SER A 109 13.93 5.24 -2.61
C SER A 109 14.14 5.56 -1.13
N ALA A 110 15.21 5.08 -0.51
CA ALA A 110 15.55 5.39 0.88
C ALA A 110 15.83 6.88 1.08
N ASN A 111 16.46 7.54 0.10
CA ASN A 111 16.64 8.99 0.12
C ASN A 111 15.29 9.71 0.02
N ALA A 112 14.40 9.28 -0.89
CA ALA A 112 13.06 9.84 -1.00
C ALA A 112 12.23 9.63 0.28
N MET A 113 12.37 8.49 0.96
CA MET A 113 11.71 8.19 2.23
C MET A 113 12.14 9.11 3.39
N ARG A 114 13.24 9.86 3.26
CA ARG A 114 13.70 10.85 4.25
C ARG A 114 13.11 12.25 4.06
N TYR A 115 12.27 12.45 3.03
CA TYR A 115 11.66 13.74 2.70
C TYR A 115 11.05 14.43 3.93
N ARG A 116 10.33 13.69 4.78
CA ARG A 116 9.81 14.21 6.06
C ARG A 116 10.87 14.93 6.89
N SER A 117 11.95 14.23 7.24
CA SER A 117 13.02 14.76 8.10
C SER A 117 13.82 15.88 7.44
N MET A 118 13.83 15.95 6.10
CA MET A 118 14.52 16.99 5.35
C MET A 118 13.73 18.30 5.28
N HIS A 119 12.39 18.21 5.35
CA HIS A 119 11.48 19.33 5.10
C HIS A 119 10.64 19.73 6.33
N GLU A 120 10.86 19.12 7.49
CA GLU A 120 10.10 19.38 8.72
C GLU A 120 10.33 20.78 9.33
N PHE A 121 11.28 21.56 8.80
CA PHE A 121 11.59 22.93 9.26
C PHE A 121 11.48 24.00 8.17
N ASP A 122 11.11 23.64 6.93
CA ASP A 122 11.15 24.56 5.79
C ASP A 122 10.38 25.86 6.02
N ASN A 123 9.21 25.77 6.67
CA ASN A 123 8.35 26.92 7.00
C ASN A 123 8.25 27.17 8.51
N PHE A 124 9.27 26.78 9.27
CA PHE A 124 9.22 26.92 10.73
C PHE A 124 9.06 28.39 11.16
N LEU A 125 9.73 29.29 10.44
CA LEU A 125 9.76 30.74 10.71
C LEU A 125 8.77 31.55 9.86
N ASP A 126 7.89 30.93 9.09
CA ASP A 126 6.90 31.66 8.28
C ASP A 126 5.87 32.34 9.20
N PRO A 127 5.82 33.68 9.26
CA PRO A 127 4.91 34.41 10.13
C PRO A 127 3.45 34.33 9.67
N THR A 128 3.20 33.88 8.44
CA THR A 128 1.83 33.73 7.92
C THR A 128 1.16 32.44 8.38
N HIS A 129 1.92 31.51 8.96
CA HIS A 129 1.47 30.17 9.37
C HIS A 129 0.73 29.40 8.27
N ARG A 130 1.03 29.69 7.00
CA ARG A 130 0.44 29.00 5.87
C ARG A 130 0.99 27.58 5.81
N ILE A 131 0.09 26.60 5.74
CA ILE A 131 0.46 25.21 5.52
C ILE A 131 0.81 25.04 4.04
N THR A 132 2.08 24.75 3.73
CA THR A 132 2.50 24.37 2.37
C THR A 132 2.85 22.89 2.28
N ASN A 133 3.04 22.24 3.42
CA ASN A 133 3.35 20.81 3.52
C ASN A 133 2.73 20.23 4.79
N ILE A 134 2.43 18.95 4.84
CA ILE A 134 1.89 18.32 6.05
C ILE A 134 2.83 18.49 7.27
N TYR A 135 4.14 18.59 7.02
CA TYR A 135 5.17 18.72 8.05
C TYR A 135 5.31 20.12 8.64
N ASP A 136 4.74 21.15 8.02
CA ASP A 136 4.73 22.50 8.59
C ASP A 136 3.44 22.81 9.38
N SER A 137 2.48 21.88 9.38
CA SER A 137 1.22 22.01 10.11
C SER A 137 1.43 22.08 11.62
N LEU A 138 0.57 22.83 12.32
CA LEU A 138 0.60 22.95 13.78
C LEU A 138 0.52 21.58 14.47
N LEU A 139 -0.41 20.72 14.02
CA LEU A 139 -0.57 19.37 14.55
C LEU A 139 0.72 18.55 14.45
N TYR A 140 1.40 18.58 13.30
CA TYR A 140 2.65 17.84 13.14
C TYR A 140 3.75 18.37 14.07
N ARG A 141 3.86 19.70 14.25
CA ARG A 141 4.82 20.32 15.18
C ARG A 141 4.55 19.92 16.63
N GLU A 142 3.27 19.89 17.04
CA GLU A 142 2.87 19.45 18.37
C GLU A 142 3.17 17.96 18.61
N LEU A 143 2.90 17.10 17.62
CA LEU A 143 3.21 15.67 17.72
C LEU A 143 4.71 15.44 17.97
N ARG A 144 5.59 16.16 17.27
CA ARG A 144 7.05 15.99 17.39
C ARG A 144 7.62 16.22 18.79
N VAL A 145 6.95 17.02 19.62
CA VAL A 145 7.34 17.28 21.01
C VAL A 145 6.53 16.46 22.01
N SER A 146 5.63 15.60 21.51
CA SER A 146 4.75 14.74 22.31
C SER A 146 5.28 13.31 22.37
N GLN A 147 5.10 12.67 23.53
CA GLN A 147 5.39 11.25 23.70
C GLN A 147 4.34 10.39 22.99
N ILE A 148 4.77 9.24 22.47
CA ILE A 148 3.87 8.30 21.80
C ILE A 148 2.98 7.60 22.82
N ALA A 149 1.66 7.78 22.70
CA ALA A 149 0.66 7.13 23.54
C ALA A 149 -0.17 6.13 22.72
N VAL A 150 -0.13 4.84 23.09
CA VAL A 150 -0.85 3.76 22.39
C VAL A 150 -1.49 2.83 23.42
N ASN A 151 -2.79 2.56 23.27
CA ASN A 151 -3.55 1.63 24.13
C ASN A 151 -3.38 1.88 25.64
N GLY A 152 -3.26 3.15 26.07
CA GLY A 152 -3.07 3.53 27.48
C GLY A 152 -1.63 3.42 27.99
N HIS A 153 -0.66 3.09 27.13
CA HIS A 153 0.76 3.06 27.46
C HIS A 153 1.51 4.19 26.76
N THR A 154 2.46 4.79 27.47
CA THR A 154 3.36 5.82 26.93
C THR A 154 4.72 5.20 26.64
N LEU A 155 5.19 5.36 25.39
CA LEU A 155 6.51 4.91 24.96
C LEU A 155 7.58 5.96 25.31
N PRO A 156 8.86 5.56 25.45
CA PRO A 156 9.94 6.49 25.79
C PRO A 156 10.26 7.50 24.67
N ASN A 157 9.95 7.15 23.41
CA ASN A 157 10.25 7.96 22.23
C ASN A 157 9.17 9.02 21.97
N LEU A 158 9.60 10.13 21.36
CA LEU A 158 8.69 11.14 20.82
C LEU A 158 8.19 10.72 19.43
N TYR A 159 7.05 11.27 18.99
CA TYR A 159 6.64 11.06 17.60
C TYR A 159 7.69 11.63 16.66
N PHE A 160 8.05 10.84 15.64
CA PHE A 160 8.92 11.26 14.55
C PHE A 160 10.35 11.66 14.98
N GLU A 161 10.81 11.13 16.11
CA GLU A 161 12.15 11.35 16.66
C GLU A 161 13.25 10.80 15.73
N ASP A 162 13.03 9.66 15.09
CA ASP A 162 13.99 9.09 14.14
C ASP A 162 13.75 9.70 12.74
N PRO A 163 14.78 10.20 12.03
CA PRO A 163 14.64 10.69 10.66
C PRO A 163 14.03 9.69 9.66
N ARG A 164 14.01 8.39 10.01
CA ARG A 164 13.42 7.29 9.25
C ARG A 164 11.98 6.96 9.65
N ASP A 165 11.41 7.67 10.62
CA ASP A 165 10.00 7.51 10.97
C ASP A 165 9.12 7.92 9.79
N VAL A 166 8.15 7.06 9.47
CA VAL A 166 7.25 7.23 8.33
C VAL A 166 5.90 7.73 8.85
N LEU A 167 5.47 8.89 8.35
CA LEU A 167 4.11 9.37 8.56
C LEU A 167 3.18 8.67 7.55
N LEU A 168 2.22 7.90 8.07
CA LEU A 168 1.18 7.24 7.26
C LEU A 168 -0.15 7.96 7.45
N THR A 169 -0.70 8.50 6.37
CA THR A 169 -2.00 9.17 6.38
C THR A 169 -3.05 8.25 5.76
N GLY A 170 -4.12 7.95 6.50
CA GLY A 170 -5.28 7.22 6.01
C GLY A 170 -6.50 8.14 5.90
N LEU A 171 -7.29 7.98 4.84
CA LEU A 171 -8.61 8.60 4.71
C LEU A 171 -9.67 7.51 4.77
N THR A 172 -10.64 7.63 5.68
CA THR A 172 -11.63 6.58 5.98
C THR A 172 -13.07 6.96 5.61
N ASP A 173 -13.27 7.94 4.73
CA ASP A 173 -14.54 8.16 4.05
C ASP A 173 -14.40 7.93 2.52
N GLY A 174 -15.47 7.41 1.92
CA GLY A 174 -15.44 6.87 0.56
C GLY A 174 -15.40 7.98 -0.48
N PHE A 175 -14.23 8.26 -1.04
CA PHE A 175 -14.13 8.98 -2.31
C PHE A 175 -14.60 8.04 -3.44
N GLN A 176 -15.92 7.92 -3.63
CA GLN A 176 -16.51 7.41 -4.87
C GLN A 176 -16.17 8.39 -6.00
N LEU A 177 -14.96 8.30 -6.56
CA LEU A 177 -14.56 9.10 -7.72
C LEU A 177 -15.31 8.71 -9.00
N PHE A 178 -15.88 7.50 -9.05
CA PHE A 178 -16.66 7.04 -10.19
C PHE A 178 -17.89 6.25 -9.72
N ARG A 179 -19.08 6.76 -10.06
CA ARG A 179 -20.32 5.96 -10.10
C ARG A 179 -20.23 5.03 -11.31
N ARG A 180 -20.59 3.75 -11.11
CA ARG A 180 -20.90 2.83 -12.22
C ARG A 180 -22.31 3.09 -12.73
#